data_AF-A0A2T3JBQ3-F1
#
_entry.id   AF-A0A2T3JBQ3-F1
#
_cell.length_a   1.000
_cell.length_b   1.000
_cell.length_c   1.000
_cell.angle_alpha   90.00
_cell.angle_beta   90.00
_cell.angle_gamma   90.00
#
_symmetry.space_group_name_H-M   'P 1'
#
loop_
_entity.id
_entity.type
_entity.pdbx_description
1 polymer ?
#
loop_
_entity_poly.entity_id
_entity_poly.type
_entity_poly.pdbx_seq_one_letter_code
_entity_poly.pdbx_strand_id
1 'polypeptide(L)' 'MKNMNDLDKIITIASLVAAKRRGMSVSAAKNLLQLGIEPTRANATLLHRQQTPKKLENM' A
#
# COMPACT_ATOMS: atom_id res chain seq x y z
N MET A 1 17.59 -7.92 -16.34
CA MET A 1 16.39 -8.45 -15.65
C MET A 1 16.60 -8.84 -14.18
N LYS A 2 17.80 -8.84 -13.60
CA LYS A 2 18.00 -9.13 -12.14
C LYS A 2 17.30 -8.12 -11.21
N ASN A 3 17.27 -6.84 -11.60
CA ASN A 3 16.87 -5.74 -10.72
C ASN A 3 15.37 -5.69 -10.38
N MET A 4 14.48 -6.23 -11.24
CA MET A 4 13.03 -6.24 -10.96
C MET A 4 12.69 -7.15 -9.77
N ASN A 5 13.40 -8.28 -9.62
CA ASN A 5 13.22 -9.19 -8.49
C ASN A 5 13.66 -8.53 -7.16
N ASP A 6 14.71 -7.72 -7.22
CA ASP A 6 15.19 -7.01 -6.04
C ASP A 6 14.25 -5.85 -5.65
N LEU A 7 13.64 -5.17 -6.63
CA LEU A 7 12.62 -4.16 -6.37
C LEU A 7 11.39 -4.74 -5.67
N ASP A 8 10.88 -5.88 -6.14
CA ASP A 8 9.73 -6.54 -5.51
C ASP A 8 10.05 -7.00 -4.08
N LYS A 9 11.28 -7.47 -3.83
CA LYS A 9 11.75 -7.81 -2.49
C LYS A 9 11.83 -6.57 -1.60
N ILE A 10 12.39 -5.46 -2.09
CA ILE A 10 12.48 -4.20 -1.34
C ILE A 10 11.08 -3.70 -0.99
N ILE A 11 10.16 -3.66 -1.95
CA ILE A 11 8.77 -3.26 -1.70
C ILE A 11 8.12 -4.17 -0.67
N THR A 12 8.34 -5.49 -0.76
CA THR A 12 7.79 -6.47 0.19
C THR A 12 8.31 -6.22 1.61
N ILE A 13 9.63 -6.06 1.79
CA ILE A 13 10.25 -5.80 3.08
C ILE A 13 9.76 -4.46 3.65
N ALA A 14 9.78 -3.40 2.85
CA ALA A 14 9.32 -2.07 3.25
C ALA A 14 7.84 -2.08 3.66
N SER A 15 7.01 -2.84 2.95
CA SER A 15 5.58 -2.99 3.27
C SER A 15 5.37 -3.64 4.64
N LEU A 16 6.12 -4.70 4.96
CA LEU A 16 6.05 -5.40 6.25
C LEU A 16 6.46 -4.47 7.41
N VAL A 17 7.58 -3.75 7.23
CA VAL A 17 8.08 -2.80 8.23
C VAL A 17 7.08 -1.68 8.47
N ALA A 18 6.56 -1.07 7.40
CA ALA A 18 5.58 0.00 7.49
C ALA A 18 4.28 -0.47 8.16
N ALA A 19 3.75 -1.63 7.76
CA ALA A 19 2.55 -2.23 8.34
C ALA A 19 2.69 -2.41 9.86
N LYS A 20 3.81 -2.98 10.32
CA LYS A 20 4.09 -3.20 11.75
C LYS A 20 4.23 -1.89 12.52
N ARG A 21 5.01 -0.92 12.00
CA ARG A 21 5.30 0.34 12.71
C ARG A 21 4.11 1.30 12.75
N ARG A 22 3.22 1.24 11.75
CA ARG A 22 2.12 2.20 11.59
C ARG A 22 0.74 1.62 11.88
N GLY A 23 0.66 0.32 12.21
CA GLY A 23 -0.59 -0.35 12.56
C GLY A 23 -1.57 -0.42 11.39
N MET A 24 -1.10 -0.82 10.21
CA MET A 24 -1.92 -0.96 9.00
C MET A 24 -1.72 -2.35 8.35
N SER A 25 -2.55 -2.69 7.37
CA SER A 25 -2.38 -3.93 6.63
C SER A 25 -1.17 -3.87 5.69
N VAL A 26 -0.53 -5.02 5.47
CA VAL A 26 0.59 -5.14 4.51
C VAL A 26 0.14 -4.75 3.09
N SER A 27 -1.09 -5.08 2.73
CA SER A 27 -1.70 -4.70 1.44
C SER A 27 -1.79 -3.17 1.29
N ALA A 28 -2.28 -2.47 2.32
CA ALA A 28 -2.35 -1.00 2.29
C ALA A 28 -0.94 -0.38 2.18
N ALA A 29 0.02 -0.86 2.97
CA ALA A 29 1.40 -0.37 2.89
C ALA A 29 2.03 -0.61 1.51
N LYS A 30 1.83 -1.79 0.92
CA LYS A 30 2.34 -2.14 -0.41
C LYS A 30 1.76 -1.24 -1.49
N ASN A 31 0.44 -1.05 -1.49
CA ASN A 31 -0.24 -0.18 -2.46
C ASN A 31 0.27 1.26 -2.37
N LEU A 32 0.45 1.80 -1.16
CA LEU A 32 0.98 3.14 -0.98
C LEU A 32 2.42 3.26 -1.51
N LEU A 33 3.28 2.29 -1.20
CA LEU A 33 4.66 2.27 -1.69
C LEU A 33 4.76 2.15 -3.22
N GLN A 34 3.89 1.33 -3.84
CA GLN A 34 3.81 1.21 -5.30
C GLN A 34 3.34 2.50 -5.97
N LEU A 35 2.53 3.31 -5.28
CA LEU A 35 2.10 4.63 -5.73
C LEU A 35 3.13 5.73 -5.42
N GLY A 36 4.27 5.41 -4.80
CA GLY A 36 5.28 6.38 -4.37
C GLY A 36 4.83 7.24 -3.18
N ILE A 37 3.82 6.80 -2.43
CA ILE A 37 3.23 7.53 -1.31
C ILE A 37 3.76 6.96 0.01
N GLU A 38 4.08 7.84 0.96
CA GLU A 38 4.49 7.41 2.29
C GLU A 38 3.35 6.62 2.99
N PRO A 39 3.63 5.43 3.56
CA PRO A 39 2.64 4.61 4.25
C PRO A 39 2.29 5.17 5.64
N THR A 40 1.60 6.29 5.68
CA THR A 40 1.04 6.89 6.90
C THR A 40 -0.38 6.39 7.15
N ARG A 41 -0.86 6.48 8.40
CA ARG A 41 -2.23 6.09 8.75
C ARG A 41 -3.27 6.91 7.97
N ALA A 42 -3.02 8.20 7.78
CA ALA A 42 -3.89 9.08 7.00
C ALA A 42 -3.99 8.62 5.54
N ASN A 43 -2.85 8.30 4.91
CA ASN A 43 -2.81 7.83 3.53
C ASN A 43 -3.49 6.45 3.38
N ALA A 44 -3.35 5.56 4.36
CA ALA A 44 -4.07 4.29 4.37
C ALA A 44 -5.60 4.49 4.44
N THR A 45 -6.06 5.44 5.26
CA THR A 45 -7.49 5.81 5.32
C THR A 45 -7.99 6.42 4.01
N LEU A 46 -7.22 7.32 3.40
CA LEU A 46 -7.57 7.91 2.10
C LEU A 46 -7.62 6.86 1.00
N LEU A 47 -6.62 5.97 0.94
CA LEU A 47 -6.58 4.86 -0.01
C LEU A 47 -7.81 3.96 0.12
N HIS A 48 -8.19 3.58 1.34
CA HIS A 48 -9.41 2.79 1.56
C HIS A 48 -10.65 3.49 1.02
N ARG A 49 -10.82 4.80 1.31
CA ARG A 49 -11.95 5.61 0.83
C ARG A 49 -11.98 5.71 -0.69
N GLN A 50 -10.82 5.86 -1.33
CA GLN A 50 -10.68 5.90 -2.80
C GLN A 50 -10.89 4.52 -3.47
N GLN A 51 -10.75 3.43 -2.73
CA GLN A 51 -11.14 2.10 -3.20
C GLN A 51 -12.65 1.83 -3.03
N THR A 52 -13.32 2.59 -2.16
CA THR A 52 -14.77 2.49 -1.91
C THR A 52 -15.72 3.07 -3.00
N PRO A 53 -15.33 3.85 -4.04
CA PRO A 53 -16.31 4.42 -4.98
C PRO A 53 -16.90 3.41 -5.95
N LYS A 54 -16.26 2.25 -6.21
CA LYS A 54 -16.74 1.32 -7.26
C LYS A 54 -17.96 0.47 -6.88
N LYS A 55 -18.38 0.46 -5.61
CA LYS A 55 -19.55 -0.35 -5.20
C LYS A 55 -20.89 0.37 -5.35
N LEU A 56 -20.88 1.68 -5.53
CA LEU A 56 -22.10 2.50 -5.66
C LEU A 56 -22.41 2.92 -7.10
N GLU A 57 -21.47 2.82 -8.02
CA GLU A 57 -21.70 3.08 -9.46
C GLU A 57 -22.27 1.84 -10.21
N ASN A 58 -22.34 0.68 -9.53
CA ASN A 58 -22.89 -0.57 -10.08
C ASN A 58 -24.22 -1.00 -9.41
N MET A 59 -24.92 -0.08 -8.74
CA MET A 59 -26.28 -0.27 -8.22
C MET A 59 -27.23 0.69 -8.94
#